data_AF-A0A1G5KW78-F1
#
_entry.id   AF-A0A1G5KW78-F1
#
_cell.length_a   1.000
_cell.length_b   1.000
_cell.length_c   1.000
_cell.angle_alpha   90.00
_cell.angle_beta   90.00
_cell.angle_gamma   90.00
#
_symmetry.space_group_name_H-M   'P 1'
#
loop_
_entity.id
_entity.type
_entity.pdbx_description
1 polymer ?
#
loop_
_entity_poly.entity_id
_entity_poly.type
_entity_poly.pdbx_seq_one_letter_code
_entity_poly.pdbx_strand_id
1 'polypeptide(L)'
;MSIMPLALLLTTAAATAVGTAALHAAHGLRKQVTALRIELAAGNARTASVPPQSRATATPAAEIRAAVAEALAEERERELAEARAFWASQEARDAADAPSLLGGLSGIGEDTPFFLPRQADFAGLEAMDLDATEALEELTELAELAEITELPETAEFPEDSPELAAARRRHPSHPDFVPVQTPVVTDHERTVGRLEELADRRTELADVRPGPLGTLDVYVFADGTTLCMTPGHRETAEQLGRALLAGEHPVLLGGSGVSGAYALTFSCGKENVYILADRVIASF
;
A
#
# COMPACT_ATOMS: atom_id res chain seq x y z
N MET A 1 -10.05 77.19 20.64
CA MET A 1 -11.17 76.72 19.78
C MET A 1 -11.14 75.19 19.81
N SER A 2 -12.25 74.54 20.17
CA SER A 2 -12.27 73.11 20.56
C SER A 2 -12.22 72.17 19.36
N ILE A 3 -11.25 71.25 19.35
CA ILE A 3 -10.95 70.27 18.27
C ILE A 3 -11.86 69.03 18.35
N MET A 4 -12.35 68.69 19.55
CA MET A 4 -13.18 67.51 19.79
C MET A 4 -14.46 67.39 18.95
N PRO A 5 -15.31 68.42 18.78
CA PRO A 5 -16.54 68.28 18.01
C PRO A 5 -16.27 68.04 16.52
N LEU A 6 -15.16 68.58 15.99
CA LEU A 6 -14.77 68.40 14.60
C LEU A 6 -14.27 66.97 14.34
N ALA A 7 -13.50 66.40 15.28
CA ALA A 7 -13.08 64.99 15.22
C ALA A 7 -14.27 64.01 15.29
N LEU A 8 -15.27 64.31 16.13
CA LEU A 8 -16.48 63.49 16.22
C LEU A 8 -17.30 63.52 14.91
N LEU A 9 -17.43 64.70 14.29
CA LEU A 9 -18.13 64.83 13.00
C LEU A 9 -17.38 64.14 11.85
N LEU A 10 -16.05 64.19 11.84
CA LEU A 10 -15.25 63.50 10.82
C LEU A 10 -15.34 61.98 10.96
N THR A 11 -15.33 61.45 12.19
CA THR A 11 -15.44 60.00 12.42
C THR A 11 -16.83 59.45 12.08
N THR A 12 -17.90 60.18 12.40
CA THR A 12 -19.26 59.78 12.01
C THR A 12 -19.45 59.85 10.50
N ALA A 13 -18.95 60.91 9.85
CA ALA A 13 -18.96 61.00 8.39
C ALA A 13 -18.19 59.85 7.73
N ALA A 14 -16.98 59.55 8.20
CA ALA A 14 -16.18 58.44 7.68
C ALA A 14 -16.88 57.08 7.89
N ALA A 15 -17.46 56.83 9.07
CA ALA A 15 -18.17 55.59 9.35
C ALA A 15 -19.40 55.40 8.43
N THR A 16 -20.16 56.47 8.17
CA THR A 16 -21.30 56.40 7.24
C THR A 16 -20.86 56.14 5.80
N ALA A 17 -19.76 56.75 5.34
CA ALA A 17 -19.22 56.54 4.01
C ALA A 17 -18.71 55.10 3.80
N VAL A 18 -18.03 54.53 4.81
CA VAL A 18 -17.58 53.12 4.77
C VAL A 18 -18.78 52.18 4.79
N GLY A 19 -19.79 52.46 5.62
CA GLY A 19 -21.01 51.66 5.68
C GLY A 19 -21.79 51.64 4.35
N THR A 20 -21.93 52.78 3.69
CA THR A 20 -22.60 52.85 2.37
C THR A 20 -21.80 52.15 1.28
N ALA A 21 -20.47 52.29 1.28
CA ALA A 21 -19.60 51.57 0.34
C ALA A 21 -19.69 50.05 0.52
N ALA A 22 -19.67 49.57 1.77
CA ALA A 22 -19.82 48.14 2.08
C ALA A 22 -21.18 47.59 1.65
N LEU A 23 -22.26 48.33 1.90
CA LEU A 23 -23.62 47.96 1.45
C LEU A 23 -23.70 47.90 -0.07
N HIS A 24 -23.11 48.87 -0.78
CA HIS A 24 -23.10 48.88 -2.24
C HIS A 24 -22.29 47.70 -2.81
N ALA A 25 -21.15 47.36 -2.21
CA ALA A 25 -20.36 46.20 -2.60
C ALA A 25 -21.13 44.89 -2.37
N ALA A 26 -21.78 44.73 -1.22
CA ALA A 26 -22.61 43.56 -0.91
C ALA A 26 -23.79 43.42 -1.89
N HIS A 27 -24.42 44.54 -2.26
CA HIS A 27 -25.51 44.53 -3.25
C HIS A 27 -25.01 44.16 -4.65
N GLY A 28 -23.85 44.69 -5.06
CA GLY A 28 -23.19 44.32 -6.31
C GLY A 28 -22.85 42.82 -6.38
N LEU A 29 -22.30 42.28 -5.29
CA LEU A 29 -21.94 40.87 -5.19
C LEU A 29 -23.20 39.97 -5.22
N ARG A 30 -24.28 40.36 -4.53
CA ARG A 30 -25.56 39.65 -4.57
C ARG A 30 -26.12 39.59 -6.00
N LYS A 31 -26.02 40.70 -6.76
CA LYS A 31 -26.43 40.76 -8.16
C LYS A 31 -25.59 39.81 -9.05
N GLN A 32 -24.27 39.79 -8.86
CA GLN A 32 -23.37 38.89 -9.58
C GLN A 32 -23.68 37.42 -9.28
N VAL A 33 -23.88 37.06 -8.01
CA VAL A 33 -24.26 35.69 -7.61
C VAL A 33 -25.60 35.28 -8.24
N THR A 34 -26.59 36.18 -8.26
CA THR A 34 -27.87 35.87 -8.92
C THR A 34 -27.72 35.69 -10.44
N ALA A 35 -26.88 36.50 -11.11
CA ALA A 35 -26.61 36.36 -12.53
C ALA A 35 -25.91 35.02 -12.84
N LEU A 36 -24.87 34.67 -12.07
CA LEU A 36 -24.16 33.39 -12.19
C LEU A 36 -25.08 32.18 -11.96
N ARG A 37 -25.99 32.26 -10.98
CA ARG A 37 -26.98 31.19 -10.76
C ARG A 37 -27.94 31.02 -11.93
N ILE A 38 -28.35 32.12 -12.57
CA ILE A 38 -29.19 32.08 -13.78
C ILE A 38 -28.41 31.49 -14.95
N GLU A 39 -27.15 31.90 -15.16
CA GLU A 39 -26.29 31.34 -16.20
C GLU A 39 -26.03 29.84 -16.00
N LEU A 40 -25.76 29.41 -14.77
CA LEU A 40 -25.55 28.00 -14.44
C LEU A 40 -26.83 27.18 -14.64
N ALA A 41 -28.00 27.72 -14.25
CA ALA A 41 -29.28 27.05 -14.50
C ALA A 41 -29.58 26.93 -16.00
N ALA A 42 -29.28 27.97 -16.79
CA ALA A 42 -29.40 27.94 -18.24
C ALA A 42 -28.38 27.00 -18.92
N GLY A 43 -27.17 26.91 -18.37
CA GLY A 43 -26.12 25.97 -18.79
C GLY A 43 -26.49 24.52 -18.50
N ASN A 44 -27.03 24.23 -17.31
CA ASN A 44 -27.53 22.91 -16.92
C ASN A 44 -28.72 22.45 -17.77
N ALA A 45 -29.56 23.37 -18.23
CA ALA A 45 -30.61 23.06 -19.21
C ALA A 45 -30.05 22.72 -20.60
N ARG A 46 -28.82 23.15 -20.93
CA ARG A 46 -28.13 22.86 -22.19
C ARG A 46 -27.19 21.65 -22.13
N THR A 47 -26.80 21.19 -20.94
CA THR A 47 -25.91 20.03 -20.75
C THR A 47 -26.64 18.69 -20.58
N ALA A 48 -27.95 18.63 -20.85
CA ALA A 48 -28.72 17.39 -20.85
C ALA A 48 -29.41 17.12 -22.21
N SER A 49 -28.69 17.29 -23.31
CA SER A 49 -28.95 16.48 -24.51
C SER A 49 -27.65 15.87 -24.97
N VAL A 50 -27.34 14.68 -24.46
CA VAL A 50 -26.47 13.76 -25.18
C VAL A 50 -27.15 13.57 -26.55
N PRO A 51 -26.52 13.95 -27.67
CA PRO A 51 -27.10 13.67 -28.97
C PRO A 51 -27.38 12.17 -29.01
N PRO A 52 -28.54 11.70 -29.48
CA PRO A 52 -28.76 10.28 -29.66
C PRO A 52 -27.68 9.80 -30.63
N GLN A 53 -26.62 9.19 -30.09
CA GLN A 53 -25.67 8.45 -30.89
C GLN A 53 -26.53 7.48 -31.69
N SER A 54 -26.51 7.63 -33.00
CA SER A 54 -27.26 6.78 -33.89
C SER A 54 -26.89 5.35 -33.55
N ARG A 55 -27.84 4.58 -33.00
CA ARG A 55 -27.73 3.16 -32.65
C ARG A 55 -27.44 2.27 -33.88
N ALA A 56 -27.10 2.85 -35.03
CA ALA A 56 -26.80 2.21 -36.30
C ALA A 56 -25.33 1.81 -36.46
N THR A 57 -24.43 2.25 -35.56
CA THR A 57 -23.03 1.80 -35.51
C THR A 57 -22.59 1.60 -34.06
N ALA A 58 -23.40 0.94 -33.24
CA ALA A 58 -22.93 0.44 -31.96
C ALA A 58 -22.02 -0.74 -32.25
N THR A 59 -20.70 -0.52 -32.32
CA THR A 59 -19.71 -1.58 -32.33
C THR A 59 -20.05 -2.49 -31.14
N PRO A 60 -20.42 -3.76 -31.36
CA PRO A 60 -20.90 -4.62 -30.29
C PRO A 60 -19.80 -4.69 -29.23
N ALA A 61 -20.17 -4.58 -27.95
CA ALA A 61 -19.22 -4.54 -26.85
C ALA A 61 -18.26 -5.76 -26.83
N ALA A 62 -18.64 -6.85 -27.49
CA ALA A 62 -17.79 -8.01 -27.73
C ALA A 62 -16.59 -7.71 -28.66
N GLU A 63 -16.78 -6.93 -29.72
CA GLU A 63 -15.70 -6.52 -30.64
C GLU A 63 -14.71 -5.58 -29.94
N ILE A 64 -15.21 -4.67 -29.10
CA ILE A 64 -14.35 -3.79 -28.29
C ILE A 64 -13.52 -4.61 -27.30
N ARG A 65 -14.14 -5.56 -26.60
CA ARG A 65 -13.40 -6.44 -25.67
C ARG A 65 -12.37 -7.31 -26.39
N ALA A 66 -12.69 -7.81 -27.59
CA ALA A 66 -11.77 -8.59 -28.40
C ALA A 66 -10.56 -7.74 -28.83
N ALA A 67 -10.79 -6.54 -29.37
CA ALA A 67 -9.72 -5.64 -29.79
C ALA A 67 -8.83 -5.19 -28.62
N VAL A 68 -9.41 -4.93 -27.44
CA VAL A 68 -8.64 -4.58 -26.24
C VAL A 68 -7.82 -5.79 -25.73
N ALA A 69 -8.39 -6.99 -25.75
CA ALA A 69 -7.66 -8.20 -25.36
C ALA A 69 -6.50 -8.51 -26.29
N GLU A 70 -6.68 -8.32 -27.60
CA GLU A 70 -5.63 -8.46 -28.62
C GLU A 70 -4.52 -7.43 -28.41
N ALA A 71 -4.86 -6.15 -28.25
CA ALA A 71 -3.87 -5.11 -27.98
C ALA A 71 -3.07 -5.33 -26.69
N LEU A 72 -3.71 -5.81 -25.62
CA LEU A 72 -3.02 -6.15 -24.37
C LEU A 72 -2.13 -7.39 -24.51
N ALA A 73 -2.50 -8.36 -25.34
CA ALA A 73 -1.68 -9.52 -25.62
C ALA A 73 -0.42 -9.14 -26.41
N GLU A 74 -0.55 -8.28 -27.41
CA GLU A 74 0.59 -7.74 -28.18
C GLU A 74 1.55 -6.93 -27.31
N GLU A 75 1.03 -6.10 -26.39
CA GLU A 75 1.85 -5.34 -25.45
C GLU A 75 2.63 -6.26 -24.49
N ARG A 76 1.95 -7.26 -23.91
CA ARG A 76 2.57 -8.26 -23.03
C ARG A 76 3.66 -9.06 -23.77
N GLU A 77 3.43 -9.43 -25.03
CA GLU A 77 4.43 -10.15 -25.83
C GLU A 77 5.67 -9.28 -26.07
N ARG A 78 5.50 -7.97 -26.29
CA ARG A 78 6.61 -7.02 -26.40
C ARG A 78 7.40 -6.93 -25.09
N GLU A 79 6.72 -6.78 -23.95
CA GLU A 79 7.38 -6.76 -22.64
C GLU A 79 8.14 -8.07 -22.35
N LEU A 80 7.56 -9.22 -22.69
CA LEU A 80 8.23 -10.52 -22.55
C LEU A 80 9.42 -10.68 -23.50
N ALA A 81 9.36 -10.11 -24.70
CA ALA A 81 10.48 -10.11 -25.63
C ALA A 81 11.63 -9.23 -25.13
N GLU A 82 11.33 -8.05 -24.58
CA GLU A 82 12.32 -7.17 -23.95
C GLU A 82 12.96 -7.83 -22.72
N ALA A 83 12.15 -8.47 -21.88
CA ALA A 83 12.65 -9.22 -20.73
C ALA A 83 13.59 -10.36 -21.17
N ARG A 84 13.20 -11.13 -22.20
CA ARG A 84 14.06 -12.18 -22.77
C ARG A 84 15.36 -11.62 -23.34
N ALA A 85 15.32 -10.49 -24.03
CA ALA A 85 16.50 -9.83 -24.56
C ALA A 85 17.42 -9.33 -23.44
N PHE A 86 16.85 -8.75 -22.38
CA PHE A 86 17.59 -8.32 -21.21
C PHE A 86 18.31 -9.49 -20.54
N TRP A 87 17.61 -10.59 -20.28
CA TRP A 87 18.21 -11.79 -19.69
C TRP A 87 19.26 -12.42 -20.59
N ALA A 88 19.02 -12.51 -21.90
CA ALA A 88 20.02 -12.98 -22.84
C ALA A 88 21.28 -12.09 -22.85
N SER A 89 21.14 -10.78 -22.69
CA SER A 89 22.27 -9.85 -22.61
C SER A 89 23.05 -9.99 -21.30
N GLN A 90 22.36 -10.30 -20.20
CA GLN A 90 22.98 -10.59 -18.91
C GLN A 90 23.73 -11.92 -18.96
N GLU A 91 23.11 -12.98 -19.48
CA GLU A 91 23.76 -14.29 -19.62
C GLU A 91 24.97 -14.24 -20.56
N ALA A 92 24.94 -13.42 -21.61
CA ALA A 92 26.09 -13.16 -22.46
C ALA A 92 27.23 -12.43 -21.72
N ARG A 93 26.90 -11.51 -20.80
CA ARG A 93 27.90 -10.84 -19.94
C ARG A 93 28.47 -11.81 -18.91
N ASP A 94 27.61 -12.56 -18.22
CA ASP A 94 28.04 -13.57 -17.24
C ASP A 94 28.90 -14.66 -17.91
N ALA A 95 28.58 -15.07 -19.13
CA ALA A 95 29.40 -16.02 -19.91
C ALA A 95 30.74 -15.42 -20.39
N ALA A 96 30.80 -14.10 -20.61
CA ALA A 96 32.04 -13.40 -20.95
C ALA A 96 32.94 -13.14 -19.73
N ASP A 97 32.31 -12.88 -18.58
CA ASP A 97 32.98 -12.64 -17.29
C ASP A 97 33.32 -13.95 -16.55
N ALA A 98 32.75 -15.08 -16.99
CA ALA A 98 33.14 -16.40 -16.51
C ALA A 98 34.62 -16.67 -16.85
N PRO A 99 35.51 -16.81 -15.85
CA PRO A 99 36.90 -17.12 -16.13
C PRO A 99 36.94 -18.46 -16.87
N SER A 100 37.53 -18.44 -18.07
CA SER A 100 37.56 -19.58 -18.98
C SER A 100 38.24 -20.80 -18.33
N LEU A 101 37.45 -21.66 -17.68
CA LEU A 101 37.94 -22.87 -16.98
C LEU A 101 38.51 -23.93 -17.95
N LEU A 102 38.44 -23.69 -19.26
CA LEU A 102 39.05 -24.52 -20.30
C LEU A 102 40.20 -23.84 -21.06
N GLY A 103 40.58 -22.60 -20.70
CA GLY A 103 41.70 -21.86 -21.31
C GLY A 103 43.01 -21.93 -20.51
N GLY A 104 42.98 -22.48 -19.29
CA GLY A 104 44.08 -22.40 -18.32
C GLY A 104 45.33 -23.23 -18.59
N LEU A 105 45.48 -23.88 -19.76
CA LEU A 105 46.64 -24.74 -20.07
C LEU A 105 47.42 -24.34 -21.32
N SER A 106 47.16 -23.18 -21.93
CA SER A 106 47.95 -22.71 -23.07
C SER A 106 48.08 -21.20 -23.08
N GLY A 107 49.03 -20.68 -22.30
CA GLY A 107 49.39 -19.27 -22.32
C GLY A 107 49.93 -18.77 -20.99
N ILE A 108 51.13 -19.23 -20.61
CA ILE A 108 51.93 -18.56 -19.58
C ILE A 108 52.37 -17.22 -20.17
N GLY A 109 51.52 -16.21 -20.02
CA GLY A 109 51.88 -14.80 -20.10
C GLY A 109 52.06 -14.32 -18.67
N GLU A 110 53.31 -14.06 -18.31
CA GLU A 110 53.69 -13.31 -17.11
C GLU A 110 52.86 -12.02 -17.06
N ASP A 111 52.16 -11.76 -15.94
CA ASP A 111 51.44 -10.51 -15.56
C ASP A 111 49.97 -10.67 -15.13
N THR A 112 49.50 -11.88 -14.82
CA THR A 112 48.28 -12.01 -13.99
C THR A 112 48.70 -12.31 -12.55
N PRO A 113 48.32 -11.51 -11.54
CA PRO A 113 48.67 -11.79 -10.15
C PRO A 113 47.90 -13.04 -9.71
N PHE A 114 48.53 -14.20 -9.87
CA PHE A 114 48.11 -15.44 -9.23
C PHE A 114 48.15 -15.19 -7.72
N PHE A 115 46.97 -15.15 -7.11
CA PHE A 115 46.85 -15.12 -5.66
C PHE A 115 47.15 -16.52 -5.13
N LEU A 116 48.43 -16.86 -5.09
CA LEU A 116 48.92 -18.02 -4.35
C LEU A 116 48.96 -17.61 -2.87
N PRO A 117 48.22 -18.28 -1.98
CA PRO A 117 48.32 -18.06 -0.55
C PRO A 117 49.79 -18.13 -0.14
N ARG A 118 50.28 -17.12 0.57
CA ARG A 118 51.65 -17.13 1.07
C ARG A 118 51.73 -18.17 2.18
N GLN A 119 52.89 -18.80 2.39
CA GLN A 119 53.07 -19.73 3.52
C GLN A 119 52.72 -19.11 4.88
N ALA A 120 52.78 -17.78 5.01
CA ALA A 120 52.32 -17.07 6.20
C ALA A 120 50.80 -17.16 6.44
N ASP A 121 50.00 -17.42 5.39
CA ASP A 121 48.54 -17.58 5.49
C ASP A 121 48.15 -18.96 6.05
N PHE A 122 49.11 -19.90 6.14
CA PHE A 122 48.95 -21.19 6.80
C PHE A 122 49.51 -21.22 8.24
N ALA A 123 50.24 -20.17 8.66
CA ALA A 123 50.73 -20.05 10.03
C ALA A 123 49.55 -19.81 10.98
N GLY A 124 49.12 -20.86 11.66
CA GLY A 124 47.91 -20.88 12.50
C GLY A 124 47.00 -22.08 12.24
N LEU A 125 47.13 -22.75 11.09
CA LEU A 125 46.49 -24.04 10.82
C LEU A 125 47.30 -25.22 11.37
N GLU A 126 48.59 -25.03 11.67
CA GLU A 126 49.45 -26.06 12.29
C GLU A 126 49.01 -26.41 13.73
N ALA A 127 48.27 -25.51 14.39
CA ALA A 127 47.62 -25.81 15.67
C ALA A 127 46.39 -26.72 15.52
N MET A 128 45.78 -26.77 14.33
CA MET A 128 44.65 -27.66 14.04
C MET A 128 45.10 -29.06 13.58
N ASP A 129 46.37 -29.27 13.25
CA ASP A 129 46.85 -30.58 12.77
C ASP A 129 47.06 -31.59 13.93
N LEU A 130 47.27 -31.08 15.15
CA LEU A 130 47.26 -31.88 16.38
C LEU A 130 45.82 -32.21 16.81
N ASP A 131 44.88 -31.27 16.68
CA ASP A 131 43.45 -31.52 16.98
C ASP A 131 42.76 -32.36 15.90
N ALA A 132 43.24 -32.33 14.65
CA ALA A 132 42.66 -33.11 13.55
C ALA A 132 43.00 -34.60 13.63
N THR A 133 44.14 -34.95 14.23
CA THR A 133 44.51 -36.36 14.45
C THR A 133 43.77 -36.95 15.65
N GLU A 134 43.62 -36.20 16.74
CA GLU A 134 42.72 -36.58 17.87
C GLU A 134 41.24 -36.63 17.44
N ALA A 135 40.75 -35.67 16.64
CA ALA A 135 39.36 -35.69 16.15
C ALA A 135 39.09 -36.84 15.16
N LEU A 136 40.10 -37.29 14.42
CA LEU A 136 39.96 -38.45 13.54
C LEU A 136 39.96 -39.76 14.35
N GLU A 137 40.76 -39.86 15.42
CA GLU A 137 40.71 -40.98 16.37
C GLU A 137 39.35 -41.02 17.10
N GLU A 138 38.83 -39.88 17.55
CA GLU A 138 37.52 -39.75 18.21
C GLU A 138 36.34 -40.09 17.27
N LEU A 139 36.43 -39.72 15.98
CA LEU A 139 35.47 -40.13 14.95
C LEU A 139 35.52 -41.64 14.65
N THR A 140 36.70 -42.26 14.80
CA THR A 140 36.87 -43.70 14.57
C THR A 140 36.33 -44.50 15.76
N GLU A 141 36.54 -44.04 16.99
CA GLU A 141 35.93 -44.61 18.21
C GLU A 141 34.40 -44.44 18.23
N LEU A 142 33.88 -43.29 17.77
CA LEU A 142 32.43 -43.06 17.61
C LEU A 142 31.79 -43.97 16.55
N ALA A 143 32.52 -44.29 15.48
CA ALA A 143 32.06 -45.23 14.45
C ALA A 143 32.04 -46.68 14.95
N GLU A 144 33.00 -47.09 15.79
CA GLU A 144 33.00 -48.42 16.43
C GLU A 144 31.91 -48.56 17.52
N LEU A 145 31.58 -47.48 18.25
CA LEU A 145 30.46 -47.47 19.20
C LEU A 145 29.08 -47.47 18.53
N ALA A 146 28.97 -46.96 17.29
CA ALA A 146 27.75 -46.98 16.50
C ALA A 146 27.39 -48.38 15.96
N GLU A 147 28.37 -49.31 15.89
CA GLU A 147 28.15 -50.66 15.36
C GLU A 147 27.66 -51.67 16.44
N ILE A 148 27.69 -51.30 17.73
CA ILE A 148 27.34 -52.22 18.85
C ILE A 148 26.04 -51.86 19.57
N THR A 149 25.41 -50.71 19.28
CA THR A 149 24.21 -50.26 20.01
C THR A 149 22.96 -50.22 19.14
N GLU A 150 22.33 -51.38 18.96
CA GLU A 150 20.89 -51.42 18.68
C GLU A 150 20.13 -50.89 19.91
N LEU A 151 19.36 -49.80 19.72
CA LEU A 151 18.31 -49.18 20.58
C LEU A 151 18.75 -47.95 21.43
N PRO A 152 17.79 -47.07 21.81
CA PRO A 152 17.16 -45.95 21.08
C PRO A 152 17.58 -44.58 21.71
N GLU A 153 16.90 -43.48 21.36
CA GLU A 153 16.96 -42.14 21.99
C GLU A 153 17.95 -41.13 21.37
N THR A 154 17.52 -40.33 20.39
CA THR A 154 17.09 -38.94 20.61
C THR A 154 17.80 -38.26 21.78
N ALA A 155 18.89 -37.55 21.48
CA ALA A 155 19.35 -36.45 22.31
C ALA A 155 18.22 -35.41 22.41
N GLU A 156 17.47 -35.44 23.51
CA GLU A 156 16.52 -34.42 23.91
C GLU A 156 17.27 -33.09 24.12
N PHE A 157 17.43 -32.30 23.05
CA PHE A 157 17.05 -30.90 23.18
C PHE A 157 15.60 -30.90 23.70
N PRO A 158 15.20 -30.07 24.67
CA PRO A 158 13.80 -30.00 25.05
C PRO A 158 13.02 -29.79 23.76
N GLU A 159 12.26 -30.80 23.32
CA GLU A 159 11.65 -30.78 22.00
C GLU A 159 10.91 -29.45 21.90
N ASP A 160 11.41 -28.57 21.03
CA ASP A 160 10.81 -27.25 20.85
C ASP A 160 9.33 -27.52 20.59
N SER A 161 8.48 -27.01 21.49
CA SER A 161 7.03 -27.26 21.43
C SER A 161 6.56 -27.17 19.99
N PRO A 162 5.66 -28.04 19.51
CA PRO A 162 5.20 -28.04 18.13
C PRO A 162 4.73 -26.66 17.65
N GLU A 163 4.26 -25.82 18.58
CA GLU A 163 3.90 -24.43 18.35
C GLU A 163 5.10 -23.51 18.05
N LEU A 164 6.23 -23.71 18.74
CA LEU A 164 7.47 -22.96 18.57
C LEU A 164 8.20 -23.39 17.29
N ALA A 165 8.20 -24.68 16.98
CA ALA A 165 8.67 -25.20 15.70
C ALA A 165 7.80 -24.68 14.52
N ALA A 166 6.48 -24.66 14.68
CA ALA A 166 5.58 -24.06 13.69
C ALA A 166 5.77 -22.54 13.57
N ALA A 167 6.04 -21.83 14.66
CA ALA A 167 6.32 -20.39 14.63
C ALA A 167 7.62 -20.07 13.88
N ARG A 168 8.69 -20.87 14.05
CA ARG A 168 9.94 -20.73 13.29
C ARG A 168 9.75 -20.99 11.80
N ARG A 169 8.95 -22.00 11.42
CA ARG A 169 8.56 -22.27 10.02
C ARG A 169 7.74 -21.14 9.37
N ARG A 170 7.12 -20.27 10.17
CA ARG A 170 6.36 -19.10 9.70
C ARG A 170 7.22 -17.84 9.53
N HIS A 171 8.51 -17.87 9.90
CA HIS A 171 9.37 -16.72 9.72
C HIS A 171 9.82 -16.60 8.25
N PRO A 172 9.80 -15.40 7.63
CA PRO A 172 10.15 -15.22 6.22
C PRO A 172 11.55 -15.69 5.82
N SER A 173 12.47 -15.82 6.78
CA SER A 173 13.83 -16.33 6.55
C SER A 173 13.95 -17.86 6.65
N HIS A 174 12.86 -18.57 6.92
CA HIS A 174 12.87 -20.03 7.03
C HIS A 174 12.79 -20.65 5.63
N PRO A 175 13.60 -21.68 5.30
CA PRO A 175 13.63 -22.28 3.97
C PRO A 175 12.28 -22.87 3.53
N ASP A 176 11.49 -23.38 4.47
CA ASP A 176 10.14 -23.90 4.23
C ASP A 176 9.03 -22.83 4.25
N PHE A 177 9.37 -21.54 4.35
CA PHE A 177 8.38 -20.47 4.33
C PHE A 177 7.82 -20.33 2.91
N VAL A 178 6.59 -20.81 2.73
CA VAL A 178 5.78 -20.50 1.54
C VAL A 178 4.86 -19.33 1.92
N PRO A 179 5.01 -18.15 1.30
CA PRO A 179 4.07 -17.06 1.52
C PRO A 179 2.66 -17.57 1.22
N VAL A 180 1.76 -17.49 2.20
CA VAL A 180 0.34 -17.79 1.97
C VAL A 180 -0.16 -16.73 0.99
N GLN A 181 -0.28 -17.10 -0.28
CA GLN A 181 -0.95 -16.27 -1.28
C GLN A 181 -2.45 -16.37 -1.02
N THR A 182 -2.95 -15.58 -0.07
CA THR A 182 -4.39 -15.29 -0.05
C THR A 182 -4.73 -14.60 -1.37
N PRO A 183 -5.72 -15.10 -2.13
CA PRO A 183 -6.07 -14.49 -3.40
C PRO A 183 -6.56 -13.06 -3.16
N VAL A 184 -5.73 -12.08 -3.48
CA VAL A 184 -5.99 -10.64 -3.29
C VAL A 184 -7.32 -10.19 -3.92
N VAL A 185 -7.78 -10.90 -4.96
CA VAL A 185 -9.06 -10.66 -5.63
C VAL A 185 -10.25 -10.94 -4.71
N THR A 186 -10.20 -11.99 -3.87
CA THR A 186 -11.31 -12.31 -2.96
C THR A 186 -11.44 -11.30 -1.82
N ASP A 187 -10.32 -10.67 -1.42
CA ASP A 187 -10.33 -9.67 -0.34
C ASP A 187 -10.96 -8.35 -0.80
N HIS A 188 -10.78 -7.97 -2.07
CA HIS A 188 -11.42 -6.75 -2.60
C HIS A 188 -12.93 -6.91 -2.69
N GLU A 189 -13.43 -7.96 -3.35
CA GLU A 189 -14.88 -8.21 -3.47
C GLU A 189 -15.54 -8.36 -2.10
N ARG A 190 -14.87 -9.06 -1.17
CA ARG A 190 -15.34 -9.19 0.21
C ARG A 190 -15.40 -7.83 0.92
N THR A 191 -14.38 -7.00 0.76
CA THR A 191 -14.36 -5.66 1.37
C THR A 191 -15.47 -4.78 0.81
N VAL A 192 -15.64 -4.75 -0.52
CA VAL A 192 -16.73 -3.99 -1.17
C VAL A 192 -18.10 -4.44 -0.68
N GLY A 193 -18.37 -5.75 -0.68
CA GLY A 193 -19.65 -6.27 -0.18
C GLY A 193 -19.90 -5.96 1.30
N ARG A 194 -18.84 -5.88 2.11
CA ARG A 194 -18.97 -5.44 3.52
C ARG A 194 -19.22 -3.96 3.67
N LEU A 195 -18.60 -3.12 2.85
CA LEU A 195 -18.88 -1.68 2.83
C LEU A 195 -20.32 -1.40 2.39
N GLU A 196 -20.83 -2.15 1.41
CA GLU A 196 -22.24 -2.09 1.00
C GLU A 196 -23.18 -2.53 2.13
N GLU A 197 -22.90 -3.66 2.81
CA GLU A 197 -23.71 -4.11 3.94
C GLU A 197 -23.76 -3.08 5.09
N LEU A 198 -22.61 -2.50 5.45
CA LEU A 198 -22.53 -1.45 6.47
C LEU A 198 -23.35 -0.22 6.08
N ALA A 199 -23.31 0.17 4.81
CA ALA A 199 -24.04 1.32 4.29
C ALA A 199 -25.56 1.07 4.24
N ASP A 200 -25.99 -0.09 3.76
CA ASP A 200 -27.39 -0.49 3.68
C ASP A 200 -28.03 -0.58 5.07
N ARG A 201 -27.29 -1.17 6.03
CA ARG A 201 -27.74 -1.29 7.42
C ARG A 201 -27.63 0.01 8.20
N ARG A 202 -26.91 1.00 7.67
CA ARG A 202 -26.52 2.22 8.38
C ARG A 202 -25.94 1.91 9.76
N THR A 203 -25.02 0.93 9.80
CA THR A 203 -24.37 0.56 11.06
C THR A 203 -23.62 1.77 11.61
N GLU A 204 -23.86 2.09 12.88
CA GLU A 204 -23.23 3.21 13.56
C GLU A 204 -21.74 2.95 13.79
N LEU A 205 -20.94 3.99 13.59
CA LEU A 205 -19.54 4.03 13.97
C LEU A 205 -19.46 4.16 15.50
N ALA A 206 -18.67 3.30 16.12
CA ALA A 206 -18.51 3.21 17.56
C ALA A 206 -17.17 3.78 18.05
N ASP A 207 -16.10 3.61 17.29
CA ASP A 207 -14.76 4.08 17.65
C ASP A 207 -13.91 4.41 16.41
N VAL A 208 -13.01 5.38 16.55
CA VAL A 208 -12.04 5.78 15.52
C VAL A 208 -10.67 5.96 16.15
N ARG A 209 -9.70 5.21 15.64
CA ARG A 209 -8.31 5.21 16.12
C ARG A 209 -7.38 5.61 14.98
N PRO A 210 -7.01 6.90 14.89
CA PRO A 210 -6.06 7.34 13.89
C PRO A 210 -4.68 6.75 14.14
N GLY A 211 -4.01 6.33 13.07
CA GLY A 211 -2.67 5.78 13.14
C GLY A 211 -1.62 6.86 13.39
N PRO A 212 -0.46 6.49 13.99
CA PRO A 212 0.67 7.41 14.05
C PRO A 212 1.07 7.81 12.63
N LEU A 213 1.24 9.12 12.43
CA LEU A 213 1.63 9.72 11.15
C LEU A 213 0.64 9.48 9.99
N GLY A 214 -0.62 9.09 10.26
CA GLY A 214 -1.60 8.84 9.20
C GLY A 214 -1.29 7.60 8.36
N THR A 215 -0.62 6.61 8.93
CA THR A 215 -0.25 5.38 8.21
C THR A 215 -1.39 4.36 8.16
N LEU A 216 -2.11 4.19 9.26
CA LEU A 216 -3.19 3.22 9.40
C LEU A 216 -4.25 3.74 10.36
N ASP A 217 -5.43 4.05 9.84
CA ASP A 217 -6.56 4.38 10.70
C ASP A 217 -7.47 3.17 10.88
N VAL A 218 -8.00 2.97 12.09
CA VAL A 218 -8.91 1.87 12.42
C VAL A 218 -10.25 2.42 12.86
N TYR A 219 -11.33 1.94 12.22
CA TYR A 219 -12.71 2.37 12.46
C TYR A 219 -13.51 1.16 12.93
N VAL A 220 -14.16 1.26 14.08
CA VAL A 220 -14.94 0.17 14.67
C VAL A 220 -16.41 0.53 14.59
N PHE A 221 -17.22 -0.36 14.06
CA PHE A 221 -18.67 -0.23 13.95
C PHE A 221 -19.37 -0.96 15.10
N ALA A 222 -20.62 -0.58 15.37
CA ALA A 222 -21.42 -1.13 16.45
C ALA A 222 -21.73 -2.63 16.30
N ASP A 223 -21.65 -3.17 15.09
CA ASP A 223 -21.80 -4.61 14.82
C ASP A 223 -20.51 -5.42 15.03
N GLY A 224 -19.44 -4.77 15.47
CA GLY A 224 -18.11 -5.37 15.66
C GLY A 224 -17.22 -5.30 14.43
N THR A 225 -17.74 -4.88 13.28
CA THR A 225 -16.93 -4.74 12.06
C THR A 225 -15.84 -3.68 12.26
N THR A 226 -14.63 -4.00 11.79
CA THR A 226 -13.48 -3.10 11.82
C THR A 226 -13.01 -2.80 10.41
N LEU A 227 -12.80 -1.52 10.11
CA LEU A 227 -12.18 -1.06 8.87
C LEU A 227 -10.78 -0.53 9.16
N CYS A 228 -9.79 -1.16 8.55
CA CYS A 228 -8.40 -0.73 8.55
C CYS A 228 -8.12 0.02 7.24
N MET A 229 -7.67 1.27 7.32
CA MET A 229 -7.48 2.13 6.15
C MET A 229 -6.07 2.70 6.05
N THR A 230 -5.50 2.63 4.85
CA THR A 230 -4.13 3.08 4.54
C THR A 230 -4.10 3.80 3.17
N PRO A 231 -3.45 4.97 3.04
CA PRO A 231 -3.01 5.83 4.14
C PRO A 231 -4.22 6.35 4.94
N GLY A 232 -4.00 6.59 6.23
CA GLY A 232 -4.97 7.23 7.11
C GLY A 232 -5.06 8.74 6.85
N HIS A 233 -6.24 9.31 7.04
CA HIS A 233 -6.47 10.76 6.90
C HIS A 233 -6.73 11.36 8.28
N ARG A 234 -5.65 11.80 8.94
CA ARG A 234 -5.68 12.21 10.35
C ARG A 234 -6.75 13.26 10.67
N GLU A 235 -6.88 14.31 9.87
CA GLU A 235 -7.89 15.37 10.11
C GLU A 235 -9.32 14.81 10.12
N THR A 236 -9.61 13.90 9.18
CA THR A 236 -10.91 13.28 9.03
C THR A 236 -11.20 12.29 10.15
N ALA A 237 -10.20 11.48 10.52
CA ALA A 237 -10.29 10.58 11.67
C ALA A 237 -10.51 11.36 12.98
N GLU A 238 -9.80 12.49 13.17
CA GLU A 238 -9.99 13.38 14.31
C GLU A 238 -11.36 14.07 14.30
N GLN A 239 -11.90 14.41 13.12
CA GLN A 239 -13.25 14.96 12.99
C GLN A 239 -14.32 13.94 13.38
N LEU A 240 -14.23 12.71 12.87
CA LEU A 240 -15.15 11.63 13.24
C LEU A 240 -15.02 11.24 14.72
N GLY A 241 -13.81 11.20 15.26
CA GLY A 241 -13.57 11.01 16.70
C GLY A 241 -14.20 12.12 17.55
N ARG A 242 -14.09 13.38 17.15
CA ARG A 242 -14.76 14.51 17.83
C ARG A 242 -16.29 14.41 17.76
N ALA A 243 -16.84 13.95 16.64
CA ALA A 243 -18.27 13.74 16.49
C ALA A 243 -18.79 12.65 17.45
N LEU A 244 -18.08 11.53 17.55
CA LEU A 244 -18.38 10.47 18.51
C LEU A 244 -18.34 10.98 19.96
N LEU A 245 -17.32 11.78 20.30
CA LEU A 245 -17.22 12.40 21.63
C LEU A 245 -18.35 13.41 21.91
N ALA A 246 -18.90 14.03 20.87
CA ALA A 246 -20.05 14.93 20.97
C ALA A 246 -21.40 14.18 21.09
N GLY A 247 -21.39 12.84 21.04
CA GLY A 247 -22.59 12.01 21.06
C GLY A 247 -23.30 11.93 19.71
N GLU A 248 -22.63 12.27 18.62
CA GLU A 248 -23.11 11.94 17.27
C GLU A 248 -22.81 10.48 16.95
N HIS A 249 -23.62 9.90 16.06
CA HIS A 249 -23.49 8.52 15.61
C HIS A 249 -23.24 8.52 14.09
N PRO A 250 -21.98 8.67 13.64
CA PRO A 250 -21.69 8.65 12.22
C PRO A 250 -22.04 7.30 11.61
N VAL A 251 -22.60 7.29 10.42
CA VAL A 251 -22.87 6.05 9.66
C VAL A 251 -22.20 6.13 8.30
N LEU A 252 -21.77 4.98 7.78
CA LEU A 252 -21.29 4.88 6.40
C LEU A 252 -22.50 5.04 5.48
N LEU A 253 -22.44 5.97 4.54
CA LEU A 253 -23.46 6.18 3.52
C LEU A 253 -23.16 5.39 2.23
N GLY A 254 -21.90 5.08 2.00
CA GLY A 254 -21.45 4.34 0.85
C GLY A 254 -19.94 4.35 0.72
N GLY A 255 -19.43 3.30 0.10
CA GLY A 255 -18.04 3.19 -0.33
C GLY A 255 -17.97 2.81 -1.79
N SER A 256 -17.09 3.43 -2.56
CA SER A 256 -16.79 3.00 -3.93
C SER A 256 -15.31 2.67 -4.05
N GLY A 257 -14.98 1.51 -4.62
CA GLY A 257 -13.62 1.10 -4.92
C GLY A 257 -13.33 1.16 -6.42
N VAL A 258 -12.17 1.72 -6.81
CA VAL A 258 -11.65 1.66 -8.19
C VAL A 258 -10.16 1.33 -8.15
N SER A 259 -9.77 0.24 -8.80
CA SER A 259 -8.36 -0.18 -8.91
C SER A 259 -7.63 -0.29 -7.56
N GLY A 260 -8.34 -0.73 -6.52
CA GLY A 260 -7.79 -0.89 -5.16
C GLY A 260 -7.94 0.32 -4.25
N ALA A 261 -8.10 1.54 -4.78
CA ALA A 261 -8.40 2.73 -4.00
C ALA A 261 -9.89 2.82 -3.65
N TYR A 262 -10.21 3.44 -2.53
CA TYR A 262 -11.56 3.57 -1.99
C TYR A 262 -11.89 5.02 -1.66
N ALA A 263 -13.14 5.40 -1.96
CA ALA A 263 -13.77 6.62 -1.49
C ALA A 263 -14.92 6.25 -0.56
N LEU A 264 -14.87 6.68 0.70
CA LEU A 264 -15.91 6.43 1.70
C LEU A 264 -16.59 7.74 2.09
N THR A 265 -17.90 7.68 2.28
CA THR A 265 -18.70 8.81 2.75
C THR A 265 -19.37 8.47 4.06
N PHE A 266 -19.11 9.25 5.10
CA PHE A 266 -19.78 9.15 6.39
C PHE A 266 -20.74 10.30 6.57
N SER A 267 -21.94 10.05 7.08
CA SER A 267 -22.79 11.13 7.59
C SER A 267 -22.39 11.44 9.02
N CYS A 268 -22.19 12.71 9.33
CA CYS A 268 -21.86 13.23 10.65
C CYS A 268 -22.91 14.30 11.01
N GLY A 269 -24.04 13.87 11.57
CA GLY A 269 -25.16 14.76 11.87
C GLY A 269 -25.73 15.44 10.61
N LYS A 270 -25.41 16.73 10.41
CA LYS A 270 -25.86 17.53 9.25
C LYS A 270 -24.81 17.64 8.14
N GLU A 271 -23.58 17.20 8.41
CA GLU A 271 -22.46 17.28 7.49
C GLU A 271 -22.09 15.89 6.97
N ASN A 272 -21.42 15.84 5.83
CA ASN A 272 -20.86 14.61 5.29
C ASN A 272 -19.35 14.73 5.29
N VAL A 273 -18.72 13.63 5.68
CA VAL A 273 -17.28 13.49 5.80
C VAL A 273 -16.82 12.50 4.74
N TYR A 274 -15.80 12.87 3.98
CA TYR A 274 -15.29 12.07 2.87
C TYR A 274 -13.86 11.61 3.16
N ILE A 275 -13.59 10.33 2.91
CA ILE A 275 -12.27 9.72 3.10
C ILE A 275 -11.84 9.08 1.79
N LEU A 276 -10.58 9.33 1.41
CA LEU A 276 -9.90 8.61 0.35
C LEU A 276 -8.84 7.72 0.99
N ALA A 277 -8.81 6.44 0.61
CA ALA A 277 -7.84 5.47 1.10
C ALA A 277 -7.34 4.60 -0.06
N ASP A 278 -6.05 4.32 -0.11
CA ASP A 278 -5.46 3.44 -1.14
C ASP A 278 -5.77 1.97 -0.88
N ARG A 279 -6.03 1.62 0.39
CA ARG A 279 -6.43 0.30 0.82
C ARG A 279 -7.40 0.40 1.98
N VAL A 280 -8.44 -0.43 1.91
CA VAL A 280 -9.39 -0.69 2.98
C VAL A 280 -9.45 -2.19 3.18
N ILE A 281 -9.39 -2.64 4.43
CA ILE A 281 -9.59 -4.03 4.82
C ILE A 281 -10.72 -4.05 5.83
N ALA A 282 -11.77 -4.83 5.55
CA ALA A 282 -12.87 -5.06 6.47
C ALA A 282 -12.68 -6.41 7.18
N SER A 283 -12.62 -6.39 8.52
CA SER A 283 -12.57 -7.59 9.37
C SER A 283 -13.72 -7.60 10.37
N PHE A 284 -14.15 -8.80 10.76
CA PHE A 284 -15.14 -9.06 11.81
C PHE A 284 -14.44 -9.70 13.02
#